data_AF-A0A4Y9SB07-F1
#
_entry.id   AF-A0A4Y9SB07-F1
#
_cell.length_a   1.000
_cell.length_b   1.000
_cell.length_c   1.000
_cell.angle_alpha   90.00
_cell.angle_beta   90.00
_cell.angle_gamma   90.00
#
_symmetry.space_group_name_H-M   'P 1'
#
loop_
_entity.id
_entity.type
_entity.pdbx_description
1 polymer ?
#
loop_
_entity_poly.entity_id
_entity_poly.type
_entity_poly.pdbx_seq_one_letter_code
_entity_poly.pdbx_strand_id
1 'polypeptide(L)'
;MADIVESKELAKKYSDIFYRISAYDASVYEQTGKFLFEFWGNLITKAAANGEISRQFFIEIPVFNLLYKHIISGIDIETNILRRHKSQIDYQYYSELKNFSAKHNLPLEVPSDNSIKEYLEPLGYDFSGISIDYVLEFLSTPNNFASDIMRLRRIAASRLVLAALPLSRRRIIPIIDIFGSITSRIYFKDPVFQNLAKRHRDIITASPGKTLSYVDYDQFEVGIMAALSMDPQLLRLYNSDDIYTALSLDIFGGNEKRKIAKRLFLSYAYGMKTRSLIDAAVEQGADRKKVKDFFAEFKVFESWKKKTIEDFQASGRISSGFGNYQNRESEGPLSEKEKRAGVSQVVQGTAALIFKKALLNMRNETEVRILLPMHDAVLLEHPPEYDSNKIVTIFAETMSEHLERKVLGKASLEPFFSPPSQ
;
A
#
# COMPACT_ATOMS: atom_id res chain seq x y z
N MET A 1 32.57 -10.91 -14.76
CA MET A 1 31.71 -11.56 -15.77
C MET A 1 31.77 -13.09 -15.68
N ALA A 2 32.94 -13.71 -15.43
CA ALA A 2 33.06 -15.15 -15.18
C ALA A 2 32.25 -15.64 -13.94
N ASP A 3 32.33 -14.94 -12.80
CA ASP A 3 31.59 -15.29 -11.57
C ASP A 3 30.06 -15.32 -11.72
N ILE A 4 29.51 -14.54 -12.67
CA ILE A 4 28.05 -14.46 -12.92
C ILE A 4 27.58 -15.63 -13.80
N VAL A 5 28.46 -16.17 -14.65
CA VAL A 5 28.14 -17.30 -15.52
C VAL A 5 28.22 -18.61 -14.74
N GLU A 6 29.28 -18.81 -13.95
CA GLU A 6 29.44 -19.98 -13.08
C GLU A 6 28.32 -20.08 -12.02
N SER A 7 27.92 -18.95 -11.41
CA SER A 7 26.81 -18.93 -10.45
C SER A 7 25.46 -19.28 -11.08
N LYS A 8 25.20 -18.89 -12.34
CA LYS A 8 23.97 -19.28 -13.06
C LYS A 8 23.94 -20.76 -13.40
N GLU A 9 25.07 -21.33 -13.79
CA GLU A 9 25.16 -22.76 -14.09
C GLU A 9 25.00 -23.61 -12.81
N LEU A 10 25.67 -23.23 -11.72
CA LEU A 10 25.52 -23.87 -10.41
C LEU A 10 24.06 -23.78 -9.91
N ALA A 11 23.44 -22.60 -10.01
CA ALA A 11 22.04 -22.41 -9.62
C ALA A 11 21.09 -23.28 -10.47
N LYS A 12 21.36 -23.44 -11.77
CA LYS A 12 20.59 -24.34 -12.64
C LYS A 12 20.76 -25.80 -12.20
N LYS A 13 21.99 -26.28 -12.01
CA LYS A 13 22.26 -27.66 -11.53
C LYS A 13 21.56 -27.93 -10.20
N TYR A 14 21.66 -27.00 -9.25
CA TYR A 14 20.96 -27.10 -7.97
C TYR A 14 19.43 -27.16 -8.16
N SER A 15 18.88 -26.28 -9.01
CA SER A 15 17.43 -26.25 -9.31
C SER A 15 16.96 -27.55 -9.96
N ASP A 16 17.72 -28.10 -10.92
CA ASP A 16 17.39 -29.36 -11.57
C ASP A 16 17.35 -30.51 -10.56
N ILE A 17 18.26 -30.53 -9.58
CA ILE A 17 18.21 -31.51 -8.48
C ILE A 17 17.00 -31.27 -7.58
N PHE A 18 16.74 -30.01 -7.19
CA PHE A 18 15.61 -29.63 -6.32
C PHE A 18 14.26 -30.03 -6.94
N TYR A 19 14.07 -29.78 -8.24
CA TYR A 19 12.88 -30.16 -8.99
C TYR A 19 12.88 -31.62 -9.45
N ARG A 20 13.86 -32.43 -9.04
CA ARG A 20 14.01 -33.85 -9.38
C ARG A 20 14.12 -34.12 -10.89
N ILE A 21 14.62 -33.14 -11.64
CA ILE A 21 15.00 -33.27 -13.05
C ILE A 21 16.32 -34.05 -13.16
N SER A 22 17.22 -33.84 -12.20
CA SER A 22 18.54 -34.50 -12.11
C SER A 22 18.70 -35.28 -10.80
N ALA A 23 19.56 -36.29 -10.82
CA ALA A 23 19.90 -37.07 -9.62
C ALA A 23 20.67 -36.21 -8.61
N TYR A 24 20.60 -36.60 -7.33
CA TYR A 24 21.37 -35.97 -6.26
C TYR A 24 22.88 -35.99 -6.57
N ASP A 25 23.52 -34.84 -6.39
CA ASP A 25 24.97 -34.66 -6.55
C ASP A 25 25.51 -33.87 -5.35
N ALA A 26 26.30 -34.54 -4.50
CA ALA A 26 26.88 -33.94 -3.31
C ALA A 26 27.81 -32.75 -3.62
N SER A 27 28.52 -32.78 -4.76
CA SER A 27 29.42 -31.72 -5.18
C SER A 27 28.65 -30.44 -5.50
N VAL A 28 27.49 -30.56 -6.17
CA VAL A 28 26.61 -29.42 -6.45
C VAL A 28 26.10 -28.79 -5.15
N TYR A 29 25.70 -29.60 -4.17
CA TYR A 29 25.26 -29.08 -2.86
C TYR A 29 26.40 -28.40 -2.09
N GLU A 30 27.60 -28.99 -2.07
CA GLU A 30 28.76 -28.40 -1.41
C GLU A 30 29.14 -27.05 -2.04
N GLN A 31 29.23 -26.99 -3.37
CA GLN A 31 29.52 -25.76 -4.10
C GLN A 31 28.44 -24.70 -3.86
N THR A 32 27.16 -25.10 -3.89
CA THR A 32 26.04 -24.19 -3.61
C THR A 32 26.12 -23.65 -2.18
N GLY A 33 26.43 -24.50 -1.20
CA GLY A 33 26.61 -24.10 0.20
C GLY A 33 27.73 -23.08 0.39
N LYS A 34 28.91 -23.32 -0.22
CA LYS A 34 30.04 -22.38 -0.21
C LYS A 34 29.65 -21.04 -0.85
N PHE A 35 29.03 -21.09 -2.03
CA PHE A 35 28.56 -19.90 -2.73
C PHE A 35 27.56 -19.10 -1.88
N LEU A 36 26.57 -19.74 -1.27
CA LEU A 36 25.59 -19.07 -0.41
C LEU A 36 26.24 -18.42 0.82
N PHE A 37 27.23 -19.08 1.42
CA PHE A 37 27.97 -18.53 2.56
C PHE A 37 28.78 -17.28 2.18
N GLU A 38 29.53 -17.34 1.07
CA GLU A 38 30.31 -16.20 0.57
C GLU A 38 29.39 -15.05 0.12
N PHE A 39 28.32 -15.37 -0.60
CA PHE A 39 27.31 -14.41 -1.03
C PHE A 39 26.67 -13.71 0.16
N TRP A 40 26.32 -14.45 1.21
CA TRP A 40 25.81 -13.89 2.45
C TRP A 40 26.80 -12.92 3.11
N GLY A 41 28.08 -13.28 3.23
CA GLY A 41 29.12 -12.40 3.77
C GLY A 41 29.25 -11.08 2.99
N ASN A 42 29.25 -11.17 1.66
CA ASN A 42 29.29 -10.00 0.77
C ASN A 42 28.03 -9.15 0.90
N LEU A 43 26.86 -9.78 0.96
CA LEU A 43 25.57 -9.09 1.08
C LEU A 43 25.46 -8.34 2.41
N ILE A 44 25.87 -8.95 3.52
CA ILE A 44 25.86 -8.30 4.84
C ILE A 44 26.84 -7.13 4.89
N THR A 45 28.03 -7.29 4.32
CA THR A 45 29.01 -6.19 4.22
C THR A 45 28.44 -5.02 3.42
N LYS A 46 27.80 -5.31 2.27
CA LYS A 46 27.13 -4.29 1.46
C LYS A 46 25.94 -3.66 2.18
N ALA A 47 25.14 -4.43 2.90
CA ALA A 47 24.01 -3.91 3.66
C ALA A 47 24.47 -3.01 4.82
N ALA A 48 25.54 -3.37 5.52
CA ALA A 48 26.16 -2.56 6.56
C ALA A 48 26.68 -1.24 5.99
N ALA A 49 27.44 -1.28 4.89
CA ALA A 49 27.95 -0.09 4.21
C ALA A 49 26.83 0.86 3.73
N ASN A 50 25.64 0.31 3.46
CA ASN A 50 24.46 1.09 3.06
C ASN A 50 23.53 1.48 4.21
N GLY A 51 23.85 1.13 5.47
CA GLY A 51 23.01 1.45 6.62
C GLY A 51 21.69 0.67 6.69
N GLU A 52 21.61 -0.48 6.03
CA GLU A 52 20.40 -1.32 5.94
C GLU A 52 20.38 -2.48 6.95
N ILE A 53 21.52 -2.75 7.59
CA ILE A 53 21.68 -3.93 8.46
C ILE A 53 20.73 -3.91 9.67
N SER A 54 20.59 -2.76 10.33
CA SER A 54 19.71 -2.61 11.49
C SER A 54 18.26 -2.87 11.13
N ARG A 55 17.79 -2.35 9.98
CA ARG A 55 16.44 -2.61 9.49
C ARG A 55 16.23 -4.10 9.24
N GLN A 56 17.17 -4.75 8.56
CA GLN A 56 17.06 -6.17 8.22
C GLN A 56 16.90 -7.05 9.46
N PHE A 57 17.71 -6.85 10.49
CA PHE A 57 17.74 -7.73 11.68
C PHE A 57 16.74 -7.34 12.78
N PHE A 58 16.45 -6.05 12.96
CA PHE A 58 15.55 -5.60 14.03
C PHE A 58 14.10 -5.45 13.58
N ILE A 59 13.84 -5.32 12.27
CA ILE A 59 12.50 -5.13 11.73
C ILE A 59 12.13 -6.29 10.79
N GLU A 60 12.85 -6.45 9.68
CA GLU A 60 12.37 -7.28 8.57
C GLU A 60 12.33 -8.77 8.93
N ILE A 61 13.43 -9.33 9.46
CA ILE A 61 13.49 -10.73 9.90
C ILE A 61 12.50 -11.02 11.04
N PRO A 62 12.44 -10.21 12.12
CA PRO A 62 11.47 -10.42 13.20
C PRO A 62 10.01 -10.38 12.71
N VAL A 63 9.66 -9.43 11.84
CA VAL A 63 8.30 -9.32 11.29
C VAL A 63 7.99 -10.53 10.42
N PHE A 64 8.93 -10.95 9.56
CA PHE A 64 8.77 -12.17 8.77
C PHE A 64 8.48 -13.37 9.66
N ASN A 65 9.30 -13.60 10.69
CA ASN A 65 9.14 -14.73 11.60
C ASN A 65 7.79 -14.70 12.34
N LEU A 66 7.38 -13.52 12.82
CA LEU A 66 6.09 -13.33 13.49
C LEU A 66 4.93 -13.66 12.56
N LEU A 67 4.90 -13.08 11.36
CA LEU A 67 3.82 -13.29 10.40
C LEU A 67 3.80 -14.73 9.90
N TYR A 68 4.96 -15.31 9.60
CA TYR A 68 5.08 -16.69 9.16
C TYR A 68 4.52 -17.67 10.19
N LYS A 69 4.83 -17.45 11.48
CA LYS A 69 4.29 -18.22 12.60
C LYS A 69 2.77 -18.18 12.67
N HIS A 70 2.14 -17.05 12.35
CA HIS A 70 0.68 -16.90 12.41
C HIS A 70 -0.03 -17.43 11.16
N ILE A 71 0.58 -17.21 10.00
CA ILE A 71 0.03 -17.56 8.68
C ILE A 71 0.07 -19.07 8.43
N ILE A 72 1.08 -19.80 8.94
CA ILE A 72 1.19 -21.25 8.75
C ILE A 72 0.01 -22.02 9.36
N SER A 73 -0.66 -21.46 10.38
CA SER A 73 -1.89 -22.02 10.94
C SER A 73 -3.08 -21.99 9.97
N GLY A 74 -2.98 -21.18 8.91
CA GLY A 74 -3.97 -21.00 7.87
C GLY A 74 -5.12 -20.06 8.26
N ILE A 75 -5.83 -19.57 7.25
CA ILE A 75 -6.99 -18.69 7.40
C ILE A 75 -8.21 -19.51 7.02
N ASP A 76 -9.23 -19.50 7.88
CA ASP A 76 -10.48 -20.21 7.63
C ASP A 76 -11.36 -19.41 6.66
N ILE A 77 -11.97 -20.13 5.72
CA ILE A 77 -12.85 -19.57 4.70
C ILE A 77 -14.20 -20.28 4.63
N GLU A 78 -15.27 -19.51 4.46
CA GLU A 78 -16.62 -20.03 4.27
C GLU A 78 -16.86 -20.35 2.79
N THR A 79 -16.83 -21.63 2.45
CA THR A 79 -16.85 -22.09 1.05
C THR A 79 -18.19 -21.86 0.37
N ASN A 80 -19.30 -21.81 1.11
CA ASN A 80 -20.61 -21.50 0.52
C ASN A 80 -20.70 -20.03 0.09
N ILE A 81 -20.18 -19.12 0.91
CA ILE A 81 -20.09 -17.69 0.60
C ILE A 81 -19.12 -17.48 -0.57
N LEU A 82 -17.95 -18.14 -0.55
CA LEU A 82 -17.00 -18.09 -1.66
C LEU A 82 -17.64 -18.56 -2.98
N ARG A 83 -18.40 -19.66 -2.97
CA ARG A 83 -19.12 -20.14 -4.16
C ARG A 83 -20.10 -19.10 -4.71
N ARG A 84 -20.86 -18.45 -3.82
CA ARG A 84 -21.78 -17.36 -4.19
C ARG A 84 -21.03 -16.22 -4.86
N HIS A 85 -19.98 -15.70 -4.22
CA HIS A 85 -19.19 -14.59 -4.78
C HIS A 85 -18.55 -14.95 -6.12
N LYS A 86 -17.97 -16.15 -6.27
CA LYS A 86 -17.41 -16.62 -7.55
C LYS A 86 -18.48 -16.63 -8.66
N SER A 87 -19.68 -17.14 -8.37
CA SER A 87 -20.77 -17.17 -9.35
C SER A 87 -21.26 -15.77 -9.77
N GLN A 88 -21.26 -14.81 -8.85
CA GLN A 88 -21.75 -13.45 -9.10
C GLN A 88 -20.69 -12.57 -9.77
N ILE A 89 -19.43 -12.69 -9.37
CA ILE A 89 -18.38 -11.77 -9.81
C ILE A 89 -17.99 -11.98 -11.27
N ASP A 90 -18.08 -13.20 -11.80
CA ASP A 90 -17.85 -13.46 -13.23
C ASP A 90 -18.90 -12.72 -14.08
N TYR A 91 -20.19 -12.85 -13.73
CA TYR A 91 -21.25 -12.12 -14.42
C TYR A 91 -21.06 -10.61 -14.32
N GLN A 92 -20.78 -10.09 -13.12
CA GLN A 92 -20.52 -8.65 -12.91
C GLN A 92 -19.33 -8.17 -13.75
N TYR A 93 -18.24 -8.94 -13.79
CA TYR A 93 -17.04 -8.60 -14.55
C TYR A 93 -17.32 -8.53 -16.05
N TYR A 94 -17.91 -9.58 -16.63
CA TYR A 94 -18.16 -9.60 -18.08
C TYR A 94 -19.23 -8.60 -18.50
N SER A 95 -20.24 -8.37 -17.67
CA SER A 95 -21.25 -7.32 -17.90
C SER A 95 -20.61 -5.93 -17.88
N GLU A 96 -19.81 -5.63 -16.85
CA GLU A 96 -19.12 -4.35 -16.72
C GLU A 96 -18.12 -4.12 -17.85
N LEU A 97 -17.34 -5.15 -18.21
CA LEU A 97 -16.38 -5.09 -19.30
C LEU A 97 -17.05 -4.80 -20.64
N LYS A 98 -18.16 -5.49 -20.95
CA LYS A 98 -18.92 -5.26 -22.17
C LYS A 98 -19.51 -3.86 -22.21
N ASN A 99 -20.10 -3.40 -21.10
CA ASN A 99 -20.67 -2.06 -21.00
C ASN A 99 -19.59 -0.99 -21.14
N PHE A 100 -18.45 -1.15 -20.48
CA PHE A 100 -17.30 -0.25 -20.58
C PHE A 100 -16.78 -0.16 -22.02
N SER A 101 -16.53 -1.31 -22.66
CA SER A 101 -16.05 -1.41 -24.04
C SER A 101 -17.02 -0.75 -25.03
N ALA A 102 -18.31 -1.05 -24.94
CA ALA A 102 -19.33 -0.47 -25.81
C ALA A 102 -19.50 1.04 -25.60
N LYS A 103 -19.46 1.51 -24.35
CA LYS A 103 -19.68 2.91 -24.00
C LYS A 103 -18.51 3.81 -24.42
N HIS A 104 -17.29 3.32 -24.27
CA HIS A 104 -16.07 4.10 -24.53
C HIS A 104 -15.39 3.75 -25.85
N ASN A 105 -15.97 2.83 -26.63
CA ASN A 105 -15.43 2.32 -27.90
C ASN A 105 -13.98 1.82 -27.77
N LEU A 106 -13.74 1.02 -26.73
CA LEU A 106 -12.44 0.40 -26.43
C LEU A 106 -12.50 -1.13 -26.58
N PRO A 107 -11.36 -1.82 -26.76
CA PRO A 107 -11.33 -3.28 -26.84
C PRO A 107 -11.98 -3.98 -25.63
N LEU A 108 -12.41 -5.23 -25.80
CA LEU A 108 -13.02 -6.07 -24.76
C LEU A 108 -11.97 -6.63 -23.77
N GLU A 109 -11.16 -5.74 -23.20
CA GLU A 109 -10.18 -6.04 -22.16
C GLU A 109 -10.14 -4.91 -21.14
N VAL A 110 -9.56 -5.16 -19.96
CA VAL A 110 -9.33 -4.09 -18.99
C VAL A 110 -8.20 -3.20 -19.52
N PRO A 111 -8.45 -1.90 -19.80
CA PRO A 111 -7.43 -1.02 -20.35
C PRO A 111 -6.17 -0.95 -19.50
N SER A 112 -5.04 -1.13 -20.18
CA SER A 112 -3.72 -0.83 -19.62
C SER A 112 -3.58 0.67 -19.37
N ASP A 113 -2.60 1.03 -18.54
CA ASP A 113 -2.27 2.44 -18.28
C ASP A 113 -1.91 3.21 -19.57
N ASN A 114 -1.24 2.56 -20.52
CA ASN A 114 -0.94 3.17 -21.82
C ASN A 114 -2.20 3.35 -22.66
N SER A 115 -3.09 2.35 -22.70
CA SER A 115 -4.36 2.44 -23.43
C SER A 115 -5.26 3.55 -22.89
N ILE A 116 -5.23 3.80 -21.58
CA ILE A 116 -5.96 4.93 -20.96
C ILE A 116 -5.39 6.27 -21.42
N LYS A 117 -4.05 6.40 -21.51
CA LYS A 117 -3.41 7.61 -22.03
C LYS A 117 -3.77 7.85 -23.49
N GLU A 118 -3.63 6.82 -24.33
CA GLU A 118 -3.97 6.88 -25.76
C GLU A 118 -5.44 7.28 -26.00
N TYR A 119 -6.35 6.90 -25.09
CA TYR A 119 -7.76 7.30 -25.15
C TYR A 119 -8.00 8.76 -24.73
N LEU A 120 -7.34 9.22 -23.67
CA LEU A 120 -7.61 10.54 -23.07
C LEU A 120 -6.75 11.67 -23.67
N GLU A 121 -5.53 11.41 -24.14
CA GLU A 121 -4.65 12.44 -24.74
C GLU A 121 -5.30 13.17 -25.93
N PRO A 122 -5.94 12.49 -26.90
CA PRO A 122 -6.64 13.15 -28.00
C PRO A 122 -7.82 14.02 -27.56
N LEU A 123 -8.35 13.76 -26.36
CA LEU A 123 -9.46 14.51 -25.75
C LEU A 123 -8.98 15.72 -24.94
N GLY A 124 -7.68 16.04 -25.01
CA GLY A 124 -7.07 17.21 -24.37
C GLY A 124 -6.53 16.97 -22.96
N TYR A 125 -6.43 15.72 -22.52
CA TYR A 125 -5.84 15.38 -21.22
C TYR A 125 -4.32 15.27 -21.33
N ASP A 126 -3.61 16.07 -20.55
CA ASP A 126 -2.16 16.04 -20.49
C ASP A 126 -1.70 15.17 -19.31
N PHE A 127 -0.89 14.14 -19.58
CA PHE A 127 -0.30 13.28 -18.54
C PHE A 127 1.12 13.74 -18.14
N SER A 128 1.62 14.85 -18.68
CA SER A 128 2.97 15.34 -18.41
C SER A 128 3.14 15.74 -16.93
N GLY A 129 3.96 14.95 -16.23
CA GLY A 129 4.26 15.18 -14.82
C GLY A 129 3.15 14.80 -13.83
N ILE A 130 2.06 14.17 -14.28
CA ILE A 130 0.96 13.69 -13.42
C ILE A 130 0.73 12.18 -13.61
N SER A 131 0.15 11.50 -12.60
CA SER A 131 -0.17 10.07 -12.72
C SER A 131 -1.50 9.85 -13.43
N ILE A 132 -1.72 8.65 -13.98
CA ILE A 132 -3.02 8.27 -14.53
C ILE A 132 -4.08 8.26 -13.43
N ASP A 133 -3.74 7.71 -12.25
CA ASP A 133 -4.65 7.71 -11.10
C ASP A 133 -5.11 9.13 -10.75
N TYR A 134 -4.22 10.12 -10.88
CA TYR A 134 -4.61 11.52 -10.71
C TYR A 134 -5.67 11.95 -11.76
N VAL A 135 -5.44 11.69 -13.05
CA VAL A 135 -6.42 12.06 -14.09
C VAL A 135 -7.76 11.39 -13.84
N LEU A 136 -7.76 10.09 -13.51
CA LEU A 136 -8.97 9.33 -13.27
C LEU A 136 -9.68 9.74 -11.97
N GLU A 137 -8.97 10.21 -10.96
CA GLU A 137 -9.61 10.55 -9.69
C GLU A 137 -10.17 11.98 -9.66
N PHE A 138 -9.54 12.93 -10.36
CA PHE A 138 -9.77 14.36 -10.14
C PHE A 138 -10.34 15.13 -11.31
N LEU A 139 -10.04 14.72 -12.54
CA LEU A 139 -10.51 15.46 -13.72
C LEU A 139 -11.84 14.87 -14.18
N SER A 140 -12.78 15.71 -14.61
CA SER A 140 -14.03 15.20 -15.19
C SER A 140 -13.78 14.58 -16.55
N THR A 141 -13.50 13.28 -16.55
CA THR A 141 -13.35 12.51 -17.78
C THR A 141 -14.68 12.43 -18.54
N PRO A 142 -14.66 12.41 -19.88
CA PRO A 142 -15.88 12.34 -20.68
C PRO A 142 -16.66 11.06 -20.38
N ASN A 143 -17.98 11.15 -20.48
CA ASN A 143 -18.89 10.01 -20.35
C ASN A 143 -18.68 9.17 -19.08
N ASN A 144 -18.21 9.77 -17.97
CA ASN A 144 -17.90 9.06 -16.72
C ASN A 144 -16.79 7.99 -16.84
N PHE A 145 -15.91 8.10 -17.84
CA PHE A 145 -14.82 7.14 -18.13
C PHE A 145 -14.04 6.72 -16.88
N ALA A 146 -13.55 7.69 -16.11
CA ALA A 146 -12.84 7.49 -14.85
C ALA A 146 -13.57 6.57 -13.88
N SER A 147 -14.84 6.87 -13.60
CA SER A 147 -15.62 6.10 -12.64
C SER A 147 -15.87 4.68 -13.13
N ASP A 148 -16.04 4.49 -14.44
CA ASP A 148 -16.27 3.18 -15.05
C ASP A 148 -14.99 2.34 -15.05
N ILE A 149 -13.84 2.90 -15.44
CA ILE A 149 -12.57 2.17 -15.43
C ILE A 149 -12.15 1.80 -14.01
N MET A 150 -12.31 2.70 -13.03
CA MET A 150 -12.01 2.40 -11.63
C MET A 150 -12.94 1.32 -11.06
N ARG A 151 -14.20 1.28 -11.50
CA ARG A 151 -15.15 0.21 -11.12
C ARG A 151 -14.74 -1.12 -11.73
N LEU A 152 -14.44 -1.13 -13.04
CA LEU A 152 -13.98 -2.31 -13.77
C LEU A 152 -12.69 -2.89 -13.16
N ARG A 153 -11.67 -2.06 -12.91
CA ARG A 153 -10.40 -2.46 -12.28
C ARG A 153 -10.62 -3.10 -10.89
N ARG A 154 -11.50 -2.52 -10.06
CA ARG A 154 -11.84 -3.07 -8.74
C ARG A 154 -12.52 -4.44 -8.83
N ILE A 155 -13.46 -4.62 -9.77
CA ILE A 155 -14.12 -5.91 -10.00
C ILE A 155 -13.10 -6.94 -10.49
N ALA A 156 -12.28 -6.59 -11.47
CA ALA A 156 -11.24 -7.45 -12.02
C ALA A 156 -10.25 -7.92 -10.93
N ALA A 157 -9.80 -7.01 -10.07
CA ALA A 157 -8.88 -7.31 -8.99
C ALA A 157 -9.50 -8.29 -7.97
N SER A 158 -10.73 -8.04 -7.52
CA SER A 158 -11.45 -8.96 -6.62
C SER A 158 -11.70 -10.32 -7.28
N ARG A 159 -12.00 -10.35 -8.59
CA ARG A 159 -12.22 -11.59 -9.35
C ARG A 159 -10.98 -12.47 -9.34
N LEU A 160 -9.79 -11.91 -9.54
CA LEU A 160 -8.54 -12.66 -9.50
C LEU A 160 -8.29 -13.30 -8.13
N VAL A 161 -8.53 -12.54 -7.04
CA VAL A 161 -8.39 -13.06 -5.68
C VAL A 161 -9.36 -14.20 -5.42
N LEU A 162 -10.65 -14.04 -5.76
CA LEU A 162 -11.66 -15.07 -5.57
C LEU A 162 -11.38 -16.31 -6.45
N ALA A 163 -10.88 -16.13 -7.67
CA ALA A 163 -10.53 -17.21 -8.58
C ALA A 163 -9.42 -18.11 -8.00
N ALA A 164 -8.39 -17.51 -7.41
CA ALA A 164 -7.26 -18.21 -6.79
C ALA A 164 -7.66 -19.08 -5.57
N LEU A 165 -8.78 -18.79 -4.91
CA LEU A 165 -9.24 -19.53 -3.75
C LEU A 165 -9.91 -20.87 -4.12
N PRO A 166 -9.41 -22.03 -3.66
CA PRO A 166 -10.00 -23.33 -3.96
C PRO A 166 -11.30 -23.56 -3.17
N LEU A 167 -12.33 -24.12 -3.81
CA LEU A 167 -13.57 -24.51 -3.14
C LEU A 167 -13.45 -25.82 -2.35
N SER A 168 -12.41 -26.62 -2.61
CA SER A 168 -12.16 -27.91 -1.97
C SER A 168 -11.53 -27.81 -0.57
N ARG A 169 -11.05 -26.62 -0.19
CA ARG A 169 -10.39 -26.39 1.10
C ARG A 169 -11.17 -25.33 1.88
N ARG A 170 -11.33 -25.57 3.18
CA ARG A 170 -11.89 -24.59 4.13
C ARG A 170 -10.83 -23.73 4.81
N ARG A 171 -9.56 -24.03 4.54
CA ARG A 171 -8.42 -23.36 5.11
C ARG A 171 -7.37 -23.13 4.04
N ILE A 172 -6.80 -21.94 4.04
CA ILE A 172 -5.80 -21.49 3.06
C ILE A 172 -4.56 -20.98 3.78
N ILE A 173 -3.40 -21.14 3.14
CA ILE A 173 -2.13 -20.64 3.66
C ILE A 173 -1.59 -19.69 2.60
N PRO A 174 -1.80 -18.37 2.74
CA PRO A 174 -1.36 -17.43 1.73
C PRO A 174 0.15 -17.27 1.70
N ILE A 175 0.69 -16.94 0.53
CA ILE A 175 2.11 -16.57 0.38
C ILE A 175 2.27 -15.08 0.69
N ILE A 176 3.06 -14.77 1.71
CA ILE A 176 3.38 -13.40 2.12
C ILE A 176 4.74 -12.95 1.57
N ASP A 177 4.82 -11.69 1.16
CA ASP A 177 6.02 -10.99 0.78
C ASP A 177 6.18 -9.73 1.65
N ILE A 178 7.15 -9.75 2.56
CA ILE A 178 7.44 -8.62 3.46
C ILE A 178 8.23 -7.48 2.79
N PHE A 179 8.76 -7.72 1.57
CA PHE A 179 9.51 -6.77 0.75
C PHE A 179 8.76 -6.43 -0.55
N GLY A 180 7.45 -6.65 -0.60
CA GLY A 180 6.67 -6.62 -1.84
C GLY A 180 6.58 -5.26 -2.55
N SER A 181 7.06 -4.17 -1.94
CA SER A 181 7.14 -2.84 -2.57
C SER A 181 8.45 -2.12 -2.27
N ILE A 182 8.77 -1.12 -3.11
CA ILE A 182 9.90 -0.18 -2.89
C ILE A 182 9.77 0.55 -1.54
N THR A 183 8.54 0.80 -1.09
CA THR A 183 8.22 1.41 0.20
C THR A 183 8.22 0.42 1.37
N SER A 184 8.66 -0.83 1.16
CA SER A 184 8.71 -1.89 2.16
C SER A 184 7.33 -2.28 2.75
N ARG A 185 6.25 -2.11 1.98
CA ARG A 185 4.92 -2.58 2.39
C ARG A 185 4.82 -4.10 2.29
N ILE A 186 4.08 -4.68 3.23
CA ILE A 186 3.76 -6.11 3.24
C ILE A 186 2.68 -6.40 2.19
N TYR A 187 2.90 -7.41 1.37
CA TYR A 187 2.00 -7.84 0.31
C TYR A 187 1.72 -9.35 0.37
N PHE A 188 0.55 -9.78 -0.06
CA PHE A 188 0.30 -11.20 -0.35
C PHE A 188 0.46 -11.45 -1.84
N LYS A 189 1.05 -12.60 -2.20
CA LYS A 189 1.24 -13.03 -3.59
C LYS A 189 0.17 -14.00 -4.06
N ASP A 190 -0.18 -14.97 -3.22
CA ASP A 190 -1.12 -16.01 -3.58
C ASP A 190 -2.02 -16.40 -2.39
N PRO A 191 -3.29 -15.97 -2.36
CA PRO A 191 -3.89 -14.93 -3.20
C PRO A 191 -3.58 -13.52 -2.68
N VAL A 192 -3.69 -12.50 -3.55
CA VAL A 192 -3.43 -11.08 -3.22
C VAL A 192 -4.58 -10.48 -2.40
N PHE A 193 -4.72 -10.87 -1.14
CA PHE A 193 -5.85 -10.48 -0.28
C PHE A 193 -6.10 -8.98 -0.16
N GLN A 194 -5.06 -8.14 -0.28
CA GLN A 194 -5.19 -6.69 -0.26
C GLN A 194 -6.15 -6.16 -1.34
N ASN A 195 -6.27 -6.87 -2.47
CA ASN A 195 -7.12 -6.48 -3.59
C ASN A 195 -8.59 -6.88 -3.45
N LEU A 196 -8.94 -7.60 -2.38
CA LEU A 196 -10.31 -8.04 -2.12
C LEU A 196 -11.17 -6.87 -1.61
N ALA A 197 -12.20 -6.50 -2.36
CA ALA A 197 -13.14 -5.45 -1.96
C ALA A 197 -13.86 -5.81 -0.66
N LYS A 198 -14.14 -4.81 0.20
CA LYS A 198 -14.78 -5.01 1.53
C LYS A 198 -16.04 -5.89 1.50
N ARG A 199 -16.84 -5.79 0.44
CA ARG A 199 -18.07 -6.58 0.25
C ARG A 199 -17.88 -8.08 -0.07
N HIS A 200 -16.66 -8.52 -0.34
CA HIS A 200 -16.34 -9.93 -0.58
C HIS A 200 -15.47 -10.53 0.54
N ARG A 201 -15.20 -9.75 1.61
CA ARG A 201 -14.32 -10.16 2.72
C ARG A 201 -15.02 -11.06 3.74
N ASP A 202 -16.33 -11.21 3.66
CA ASP A 202 -17.16 -12.19 4.40
C ASP A 202 -16.81 -13.65 4.08
N ILE A 203 -15.97 -13.90 3.07
CA ILE A 203 -15.40 -15.24 2.84
C ILE A 203 -14.42 -15.65 3.94
N ILE A 204 -13.80 -14.71 4.67
CA ILE A 204 -12.85 -15.01 5.75
C ILE A 204 -13.61 -15.07 7.06
N THR A 205 -13.39 -16.14 7.81
CA THR A 205 -14.10 -16.42 9.07
C THR A 205 -13.12 -16.73 10.19
N ALA A 206 -13.53 -16.47 11.44
CA ALA A 206 -12.77 -16.91 12.60
C ALA A 206 -12.82 -18.44 12.75
N SER A 207 -11.75 -18.99 13.33
CA SER A 207 -11.75 -20.38 13.81
C SER A 207 -12.84 -20.60 14.87
N PRO A 208 -13.30 -21.85 15.09
CA PRO A 208 -14.30 -22.16 16.11
C PRO A 208 -13.92 -21.61 17.50
N GLY A 209 -14.88 -20.95 18.16
CA GLY A 209 -14.70 -20.35 19.48
C GLY A 209 -13.92 -19.04 19.50
N LYS A 210 -13.63 -18.44 18.34
CA LYS A 210 -12.93 -17.15 18.23
C LYS A 210 -13.75 -16.11 17.48
N THR A 211 -13.31 -14.86 17.57
CA THR A 211 -13.86 -13.72 16.82
C THR A 211 -12.78 -13.02 16.00
N LEU A 212 -13.21 -12.18 15.06
CA LEU A 212 -12.35 -11.33 14.24
C LEU A 212 -12.44 -9.87 14.70
N SER A 213 -11.29 -9.19 14.70
CA SER A 213 -11.19 -7.75 14.87
C SER A 213 -10.28 -7.16 13.81
N TYR A 214 -10.60 -5.96 13.32
CA TYR A 214 -9.83 -5.28 12.28
C TYR A 214 -9.44 -3.91 12.78
N VAL A 215 -8.14 -3.73 12.99
CA VAL A 215 -7.54 -2.50 13.51
C VAL A 215 -6.87 -1.77 12.37
N ASP A 216 -7.20 -0.49 12.20
CA ASP A 216 -6.65 0.38 11.15
C ASP A 216 -6.06 1.65 11.78
N TYR A 217 -5.04 2.22 11.15
CA TYR A 217 -4.56 3.55 11.53
C TYR A 217 -5.50 4.62 10.96
N ASP A 218 -5.87 5.58 11.79
CA ASP A 218 -6.66 6.71 11.33
C ASP A 218 -5.74 7.77 10.74
N GLN A 219 -5.97 8.08 9.46
CA GLN A 219 -5.33 9.23 8.80
C GLN A 219 -3.79 9.14 8.82
N PHE A 220 -3.29 7.89 8.72
CA PHE A 220 -1.92 7.48 9.03
C PHE A 220 -0.85 8.33 8.32
N GLU A 221 -0.91 8.38 6.99
CA GLU A 221 0.07 9.10 6.19
C GLU A 221 0.07 10.61 6.50
N VAL A 222 -1.10 11.19 6.83
CA VAL A 222 -1.18 12.62 7.12
C VAL A 222 -0.58 12.96 8.48
N GLY A 223 -0.78 12.10 9.49
CA GLY A 223 -0.09 12.26 10.78
C GLY A 223 1.43 12.21 10.63
N ILE A 224 1.94 11.31 9.77
CA ILE A 224 3.37 11.25 9.43
C ILE A 224 3.83 12.53 8.74
N MET A 225 3.09 13.02 7.73
CA MET A 225 3.41 14.29 7.06
C MET A 225 3.45 15.47 8.04
N ALA A 226 2.47 15.54 8.97
CA ALA A 226 2.39 16.57 9.98
C ALA A 226 3.60 16.51 10.93
N ALA A 227 3.98 15.32 11.40
CA ALA A 227 5.13 15.13 12.28
C ALA A 227 6.48 15.42 11.61
N LEU A 228 6.64 15.06 10.33
CA LEU A 228 7.89 15.26 9.59
C LEU A 228 8.09 16.72 9.17
N SER A 229 7.01 17.40 8.77
CA SER A 229 7.07 18.80 8.33
C SER A 229 6.93 19.80 9.47
N MET A 230 6.27 19.43 10.57
CA MET A 230 5.85 20.33 11.66
C MET A 230 5.04 21.53 11.15
N ASP A 231 4.32 21.36 10.04
CA ASP A 231 3.52 22.42 9.46
C ASP A 231 2.31 22.74 10.37
N PRO A 232 2.13 24.00 10.80
CA PRO A 232 1.05 24.36 11.72
C PRO A 232 -0.36 24.05 11.19
N GLN A 233 -0.56 24.16 9.88
CA GLN A 233 -1.84 23.85 9.23
C GLN A 233 -2.11 22.35 9.30
N LEU A 234 -1.11 21.52 8.96
CA LEU A 234 -1.22 20.08 9.05
C LEU A 234 -1.45 19.60 10.47
N LEU A 235 -0.73 20.15 11.44
CA LEU A 235 -0.91 19.82 12.85
C LEU A 235 -2.32 20.18 13.33
N ARG A 236 -2.83 21.37 12.97
CA ARG A 236 -4.21 21.78 13.29
C ARG A 236 -5.23 20.81 12.69
N LEU A 237 -5.10 20.51 11.40
CA LEU A 237 -6.01 19.63 10.68
C LEU A 237 -5.97 18.19 11.21
N TYR A 238 -4.77 17.67 11.52
CA TYR A 238 -4.61 16.34 12.09
C TYR A 238 -5.22 16.22 13.48
N ASN A 239 -5.16 17.28 14.28
CA ASN A 239 -5.74 17.31 15.63
C ASN A 239 -7.28 17.48 15.64
N SER A 240 -7.91 17.71 14.49
CA SER A 240 -9.38 17.63 14.39
C SER A 240 -9.88 16.18 14.51
N ASP A 241 -11.18 16.00 14.73
CA ASP A 241 -11.81 14.66 14.79
C ASP A 241 -11.59 13.91 13.46
N ASP A 242 -11.80 14.60 12.34
CA ASP A 242 -11.60 14.06 11.01
C ASP A 242 -11.04 15.14 10.07
N ILE A 243 -9.75 14.98 9.75
CA ILE A 243 -9.02 15.88 8.84
C ILE A 243 -9.73 16.08 7.50
N TYR A 244 -10.34 15.05 6.93
CA TYR A 244 -10.97 15.15 5.61
C TYR A 244 -12.32 15.83 5.67
N THR A 245 -13.02 15.71 6.80
CA THR A 245 -14.21 16.51 7.08
C THR A 245 -13.84 17.98 7.28
N ALA A 246 -12.80 18.26 8.07
CA ALA A 246 -12.29 19.62 8.26
C ALA A 246 -11.85 20.26 6.94
N LEU A 247 -11.07 19.52 6.13
CA LEU A 247 -10.69 19.92 4.77
C LEU A 247 -11.91 20.20 3.89
N SER A 248 -12.94 19.36 3.98
CA SER A 248 -14.17 19.56 3.20
C SER A 248 -14.89 20.86 3.59
N LEU A 249 -14.96 21.15 4.89
CA LEU A 249 -15.54 22.39 5.40
C LEU A 249 -14.73 23.61 4.95
N ASP A 250 -13.40 23.57 5.07
CA ASP A 250 -12.52 24.68 4.71
C ASP A 250 -12.56 24.98 3.20
N ILE A 251 -12.57 23.93 2.36
CA ILE A 251 -12.50 24.06 0.90
C ILE A 251 -13.88 24.31 0.27
N PHE A 252 -14.91 23.56 0.70
CA PHE A 252 -16.22 23.53 0.05
C PHE A 252 -17.34 24.17 0.88
N GLY A 253 -17.08 24.56 2.13
CA GLY A 253 -18.11 25.10 3.03
C GLY A 253 -19.10 24.07 3.55
N GLY A 254 -18.82 22.76 3.44
CA GLY A 254 -19.70 21.68 3.88
C GLY A 254 -18.95 20.34 4.04
N ASN A 255 -19.53 19.39 4.77
CA ASN A 255 -18.91 18.07 5.05
C ASN A 255 -19.20 16.97 4.01
N GLU A 256 -20.20 17.19 3.13
CA GLU A 256 -20.65 16.22 2.11
C GLU A 256 -19.53 15.75 1.16
N LYS A 257 -18.50 16.58 0.96
CA LYS A 257 -17.41 16.34 0.02
C LYS A 257 -16.16 15.75 0.67
N ARG A 258 -16.26 15.12 1.85
CA ARG A 258 -15.16 14.45 2.57
C ARG A 258 -14.29 13.56 1.67
N LYS A 259 -14.90 12.69 0.84
CA LYS A 259 -14.15 11.80 -0.08
C LYS A 259 -13.37 12.56 -1.15
N ILE A 260 -13.90 13.69 -1.62
CA ILE A 260 -13.23 14.55 -2.59
C ILE A 260 -12.08 15.29 -1.90
N ALA A 261 -12.33 15.85 -0.70
CA ALA A 261 -11.33 16.53 0.11
C ALA A 261 -10.13 15.63 0.44
N LYS A 262 -10.37 14.37 0.84
CA LYS A 262 -9.31 13.36 1.04
C LYS A 262 -8.41 13.22 -0.17
N ARG A 263 -9.03 13.00 -1.33
CA ARG A 263 -8.33 12.78 -2.58
C ARG A 263 -7.52 14.03 -2.98
N LEU A 264 -8.11 15.23 -2.89
CA LEU A 264 -7.42 16.49 -3.23
C LEU A 264 -6.19 16.71 -2.35
N PHE A 265 -6.34 16.50 -1.04
CA PHE A 265 -5.25 16.68 -0.10
C PHE A 265 -4.11 15.68 -0.31
N LEU A 266 -4.40 14.40 -0.54
CA LEU A 266 -3.35 13.41 -0.82
C LEU A 266 -2.62 13.71 -2.14
N SER A 267 -3.33 14.17 -3.17
CA SER A 267 -2.68 14.59 -4.42
C SER A 267 -1.78 15.81 -4.23
N TYR A 268 -2.24 16.81 -3.48
CA TYR A 268 -1.42 17.95 -3.07
C TYR A 268 -0.16 17.51 -2.32
N ALA A 269 -0.30 16.59 -1.37
CA ALA A 269 0.80 16.08 -0.57
C ALA A 269 1.87 15.39 -1.43
N TYR A 270 1.45 14.66 -2.46
CA TYR A 270 2.35 13.93 -3.36
C TYR A 270 2.74 14.71 -4.62
N GLY A 271 2.75 16.04 -4.55
CA GLY A 271 3.44 16.89 -5.54
C GLY A 271 2.59 17.28 -6.75
N MET A 272 1.26 17.24 -6.61
CA MET A 272 0.38 17.83 -7.60
C MET A 272 0.59 19.35 -7.72
N LYS A 273 0.68 19.86 -8.96
CA LYS A 273 0.85 21.30 -9.22
C LYS A 273 -0.32 22.12 -8.66
N THR A 274 -0.03 23.24 -8.01
CA THR A 274 -1.04 24.10 -7.36
C THR A 274 -2.16 24.55 -8.29
N ARG A 275 -1.83 24.90 -9.55
CA ARG A 275 -2.86 25.29 -10.54
C ARG A 275 -3.86 24.17 -10.80
N SER A 276 -3.35 22.97 -11.11
CA SER A 276 -4.19 21.79 -11.33
C SER A 276 -5.06 21.49 -10.11
N LEU A 277 -4.57 21.76 -8.90
CA LEU A 277 -5.24 21.43 -7.65
C LEU A 277 -6.41 22.37 -7.40
N ILE A 278 -6.17 23.66 -7.66
CA ILE A 278 -7.21 24.68 -7.63
C ILE A 278 -8.26 24.37 -8.69
N ASP A 279 -7.86 24.05 -9.92
CA ASP A 279 -8.80 23.77 -11.00
C ASP A 279 -9.65 22.53 -10.70
N ALA A 280 -9.05 21.44 -10.16
CA ALA A 280 -9.77 20.25 -9.73
C ALA A 280 -10.76 20.53 -8.59
N ALA A 281 -10.39 21.36 -7.61
CA ALA A 281 -11.32 21.73 -6.54
C ALA A 281 -12.48 22.60 -7.05
N VAL A 282 -12.21 23.55 -7.95
CA VAL A 282 -13.21 24.42 -8.56
C VAL A 282 -14.20 23.64 -9.42
N GLU A 283 -13.72 22.65 -10.17
CA GLU A 283 -14.57 21.73 -10.94
C GLU A 283 -15.52 20.94 -10.04
N GLN A 284 -15.09 20.64 -8.81
CA GLN A 284 -15.93 20.05 -7.78
C GLN A 284 -16.76 21.08 -7.01
N GLY A 285 -16.88 22.32 -7.50
CA GLY A 285 -17.72 23.39 -6.94
C GLY A 285 -17.12 24.16 -5.75
N ALA A 286 -15.80 24.16 -5.58
CA ALA A 286 -15.13 25.03 -4.62
C ALA A 286 -14.97 26.46 -5.16
N ASP A 287 -14.89 27.45 -4.26
CA ASP A 287 -14.51 28.81 -4.62
C ASP A 287 -13.00 28.90 -4.89
N ARG A 288 -12.62 29.42 -6.06
CA ARG A 288 -11.21 29.49 -6.49
C ARG A 288 -10.33 30.26 -5.51
N LYS A 289 -10.83 31.37 -4.96
CA LYS A 289 -10.06 32.19 -4.02
C LYS A 289 -9.87 31.45 -2.71
N LYS A 290 -10.94 30.85 -2.15
CA LYS A 290 -10.86 30.04 -0.93
C LYS A 290 -9.86 28.89 -1.05
N VAL A 291 -9.89 28.13 -2.15
CA VAL A 291 -8.94 27.02 -2.36
C VAL A 291 -7.50 27.52 -2.42
N LYS A 292 -7.28 28.63 -3.13
CA LYS A 292 -5.95 29.23 -3.25
C LYS A 292 -5.42 29.69 -1.90
N ASP A 293 -6.25 30.41 -1.14
CA ASP A 293 -5.90 30.94 0.18
C ASP A 293 -5.63 29.78 1.15
N PHE A 294 -6.48 28.74 1.14
CA PHE A 294 -6.31 27.53 1.94
C PHE A 294 -4.98 26.82 1.68
N PHE A 295 -4.64 26.53 0.42
CA PHE A 295 -3.38 25.84 0.12
C PHE A 295 -2.14 26.73 0.33
N ALA A 296 -2.31 28.06 0.33
CA ALA A 296 -1.23 29.00 0.63
C ALA A 296 -0.82 29.00 2.12
N GLU A 297 -1.60 28.39 3.00
CA GLU A 297 -1.28 28.27 4.43
C GLU A 297 -0.22 27.19 4.72
N PHE A 298 -0.05 26.18 3.85
CA PHE A 298 0.90 25.06 3.99
C PHE A 298 2.36 25.42 3.61
N LYS A 299 2.83 26.59 4.06
CA LYS A 299 4.16 27.12 3.67
C LYS A 299 5.31 26.27 4.18
N VAL A 300 5.16 25.73 5.40
CA VAL A 300 6.20 24.92 6.04
C VAL A 300 6.25 23.55 5.38
N PHE A 301 5.09 22.97 5.06
CA PHE A 301 5.01 21.71 4.33
C PHE A 301 5.62 21.81 2.91
N GLU A 302 5.36 22.89 2.17
CA GLU A 302 6.01 23.11 0.86
C GLU A 302 7.53 23.24 0.98
N SER A 303 8.01 23.95 2.00
CA SER A 303 9.44 24.11 2.27
C SER A 303 10.09 22.77 2.65
N TRP A 304 9.40 21.95 3.44
CA TRP A 304 9.82 20.59 3.77
C TRP A 304 9.89 19.69 2.52
N LYS A 305 8.89 19.73 1.63
CA LYS A 305 8.92 18.98 0.36
C LYS A 305 10.11 19.40 -0.51
N LYS A 306 10.32 20.72 -0.66
CA LYS A 306 11.44 21.27 -1.43
C LYS A 306 12.78 20.79 -0.88
N LYS A 307 12.99 20.91 0.43
CA LYS A 307 14.20 20.43 1.09
C LYS A 307 14.41 18.93 0.88
N THR A 308 13.36 18.13 1.05
CA THR A 308 13.39 16.68 0.82
C THR A 308 13.86 16.33 -0.61
N ILE A 309 13.40 17.09 -1.61
CA ILE A 309 13.80 16.93 -3.01
C ILE A 309 15.26 17.37 -3.24
N GLU A 310 15.68 18.48 -2.63
CA GLU A 310 17.06 18.97 -2.68
C GLU A 310 18.04 17.96 -2.06
N ASP A 311 17.68 17.38 -0.91
CA ASP A 311 18.45 16.34 -0.24
C ASP A 311 18.57 15.10 -1.14
N PHE A 312 17.47 14.67 -1.79
CA PHE A 312 17.50 13.55 -2.74
C PHE A 312 18.38 13.84 -3.96
N GLN A 313 18.29 15.05 -4.51
CA GLN A 313 19.10 15.49 -5.64
C GLN A 313 20.60 15.46 -5.30
N ALA A 314 20.96 15.93 -4.10
CA ALA A 314 22.35 16.03 -3.65
C ALA A 314 22.96 14.68 -3.29
N SER A 315 22.22 13.82 -2.60
CA SER A 315 22.71 12.51 -2.14
C SER A 315 22.62 11.41 -3.20
N GLY A 316 21.72 11.59 -4.19
CA GLY A 316 21.33 10.57 -5.16
C GLY A 316 20.49 9.41 -4.62
N ARG A 317 20.10 9.46 -3.33
CA ARG A 317 19.26 8.45 -2.69
C ARG A 317 18.43 9.02 -1.55
N ILE A 318 17.26 8.43 -1.29
CA ILE A 318 16.37 8.88 -0.23
C ILE A 318 15.71 7.69 0.47
N SER A 319 15.39 7.81 1.75
CA SER A 319 14.96 6.68 2.57
C SER A 319 13.88 7.05 3.59
N SER A 320 13.35 6.04 4.26
CA SER A 320 12.69 6.24 5.55
C SER A 320 13.71 6.56 6.65
N GLY A 321 13.25 6.96 7.84
CA GLY A 321 14.12 7.26 8.99
C GLY A 321 14.97 6.09 9.50
N PHE A 322 14.70 4.85 9.07
CA PHE A 322 15.45 3.65 9.49
C PHE A 322 15.88 2.80 8.28
N GLY A 323 16.35 3.45 7.21
CA GLY A 323 16.78 2.79 5.97
C GLY A 323 15.66 2.66 4.94
N ASN A 324 15.73 1.64 4.08
CA ASN A 324 14.90 1.50 2.88
C ASN A 324 15.18 2.58 1.84
N TYR A 325 16.40 2.60 1.33
CA TYR A 325 16.84 3.58 0.32
C TYR A 325 16.24 3.32 -1.06
N GLN A 326 15.70 4.37 -1.68
CA GLN A 326 15.43 4.49 -3.10
C GLN A 326 16.52 5.35 -3.75
N ASN A 327 17.15 4.84 -4.81
CA ASN A 327 18.17 5.56 -5.57
C ASN A 327 17.55 6.26 -6.78
N ARG A 328 18.19 7.33 -7.25
CA ARG A 328 17.86 8.00 -8.52
C ARG A 328 18.10 7.08 -9.73
N GLU A 329 17.37 7.30 -10.80
CA GLU A 329 17.46 6.45 -12.01
C GLU A 329 18.63 6.86 -12.93
N SER A 330 18.90 8.16 -13.06
CA SER A 330 19.96 8.70 -13.94
C SER A 330 20.67 9.89 -13.32
N GLU A 331 21.87 10.25 -13.79
CA GLU A 331 22.56 11.50 -13.42
C GLU A 331 21.84 12.74 -14.00
N GLY A 332 22.00 13.92 -13.38
CA GLY A 332 21.33 15.18 -13.81
C GLY A 332 20.26 15.73 -12.85
N PRO A 333 19.31 16.57 -13.29
CA PRO A 333 18.17 16.99 -12.46
C PRO A 333 17.15 15.87 -12.25
N LEU A 334 16.57 15.75 -11.05
CA LEU A 334 15.48 14.82 -10.79
C LEU A 334 14.27 15.14 -11.67
N SER A 335 13.70 14.10 -12.29
CA SER A 335 12.41 14.19 -12.98
C SER A 335 11.26 14.43 -11.99
N GLU A 336 10.11 14.94 -12.47
CA GLU A 336 8.91 15.08 -11.62
C GLU A 336 8.41 13.73 -11.06
N LYS A 337 8.70 12.62 -11.74
CA LYS A 337 8.42 11.27 -11.24
C LYS A 337 9.32 10.96 -10.04
N GLU A 338 10.62 11.21 -10.15
CA GLU A 338 11.57 10.96 -9.05
C GLU A 338 11.31 11.87 -7.85
N LYS A 339 10.99 13.15 -8.08
CA LYS A 339 10.62 14.08 -6.98
C LYS A 339 9.43 13.56 -6.18
N ARG A 340 8.35 13.14 -6.87
CA ARG A 340 7.16 12.56 -6.22
C ARG A 340 7.48 11.24 -5.53
N ALA A 341 8.27 10.38 -6.16
CA ALA A 341 8.70 9.12 -5.58
C ALA A 341 9.53 9.33 -4.31
N GLY A 342 10.42 10.34 -4.29
CA GLY A 342 11.24 10.64 -3.12
C GLY A 342 10.41 11.11 -1.92
N VAL A 343 9.48 12.05 -2.12
CA VAL A 343 8.54 12.45 -1.05
C VAL A 343 7.69 11.27 -0.59
N SER A 344 7.18 10.46 -1.52
CA SER A 344 6.43 9.25 -1.20
C SER A 344 7.27 8.24 -0.43
N GLN A 345 8.55 8.07 -0.74
CA GLN A 345 9.43 7.12 -0.06
C GLN A 345 9.64 7.51 1.41
N VAL A 346 9.82 8.81 1.68
CA VAL A 346 9.97 9.32 3.05
C VAL A 346 8.70 9.08 3.85
N VAL A 347 7.52 9.41 3.31
CA VAL A 347 6.24 9.26 4.04
C VAL A 347 5.82 7.80 4.14
N GLN A 348 5.69 7.10 3.02
CA GLN A 348 5.16 5.73 2.96
C GLN A 348 6.15 4.69 3.48
N GLY A 349 7.45 4.91 3.28
CA GLY A 349 8.49 4.07 3.89
C GLY A 349 8.48 4.18 5.41
N THR A 350 8.28 5.39 5.94
CA THR A 350 8.11 5.61 7.39
C THR A 350 6.81 4.97 7.89
N ALA A 351 5.71 5.07 7.14
CA ALA A 351 4.45 4.42 7.45
C ALA A 351 4.60 2.89 7.53
N ALA A 352 5.24 2.28 6.53
CA ALA A 352 5.49 0.83 6.51
C ALA A 352 6.36 0.39 7.70
N LEU A 353 7.37 1.18 8.07
CA LEU A 353 8.22 0.94 9.23
C LEU A 353 7.44 1.02 10.56
N ILE A 354 6.61 2.04 10.74
CA ILE A 354 5.75 2.18 11.93
C ILE A 354 4.77 1.01 12.03
N PHE A 355 4.13 0.63 10.93
CA PHE A 355 3.22 -0.50 10.88
C PHE A 355 3.93 -1.81 11.26
N LYS A 356 5.13 -2.05 10.71
CA LYS A 356 5.97 -3.20 11.07
C LYS A 356 6.35 -3.22 12.55
N LYS A 357 6.70 -2.07 13.13
CA LYS A 357 6.95 -1.94 14.58
C LYS A 357 5.69 -2.27 15.39
N ALA A 358 4.50 -1.86 14.93
CA ALA A 358 3.26 -2.13 15.63
C ALA A 358 2.96 -3.63 15.66
N LEU A 359 3.16 -4.33 14.54
CA LEU A 359 3.08 -5.79 14.49
C LEU A 359 4.06 -6.44 15.47
N LEU A 360 5.31 -5.96 15.57
CA LEU A 360 6.28 -6.48 16.54
C LEU A 360 5.89 -6.22 17.99
N ASN A 361 5.27 -5.08 18.28
CA ASN A 361 4.80 -4.75 19.62
C ASN A 361 3.63 -5.64 20.06
N MET A 362 2.87 -6.21 19.11
CA MET A 362 1.85 -7.21 19.41
C MET A 362 2.39 -8.60 19.74
N ARG A 363 3.71 -8.85 19.66
CA ARG A 363 4.28 -10.20 19.89
C ARG A 363 3.98 -10.79 21.27
N ASN A 364 3.68 -9.93 22.24
CA ASN A 364 3.36 -10.32 23.62
C ASN A 364 1.87 -10.64 23.81
N GLU A 365 1.02 -10.33 22.84
CA GLU A 365 -0.42 -10.63 22.85
C GLU A 365 -0.64 -12.08 22.43
N THR A 366 -0.36 -13.02 23.34
CA THR A 366 -0.32 -14.47 23.05
C THR A 366 -1.67 -15.08 22.64
N GLU A 367 -2.78 -14.42 23.01
CA GLU A 367 -4.15 -14.82 22.65
C GLU A 367 -4.56 -14.34 21.25
N VAL A 368 -3.77 -13.45 20.65
CA VAL A 368 -4.07 -12.80 19.36
C VAL A 368 -3.27 -13.45 18.24
N ARG A 369 -3.97 -13.79 17.16
CA ARG A 369 -3.37 -14.25 15.91
C ARG A 369 -3.56 -13.21 14.83
N ILE A 370 -2.45 -12.82 14.19
CA ILE A 370 -2.46 -11.95 13.01
C ILE A 370 -2.85 -12.79 11.79
N LEU A 371 -4.00 -12.50 11.18
CA LEU A 371 -4.45 -13.19 9.98
C LEU A 371 -3.93 -12.49 8.73
N LEU A 372 -4.23 -11.21 8.57
CA LEU A 372 -3.98 -10.46 7.35
C LEU A 372 -3.52 -9.03 7.65
N PRO A 373 -2.22 -8.71 7.50
CA PRO A 373 -1.78 -7.33 7.33
C PRO A 373 -2.28 -6.79 5.98
N MET A 374 -2.96 -5.65 6.02
CA MET A 374 -3.68 -5.02 4.92
C MET A 374 -3.34 -3.53 4.83
N HIS A 375 -2.28 -3.20 4.08
CA HIS A 375 -1.74 -1.85 4.01
C HIS A 375 -1.30 -1.33 5.39
N ASP A 376 -2.10 -0.48 6.00
CA ASP A 376 -1.98 0.14 7.32
C ASP A 376 -2.88 -0.50 8.39
N ALA A 377 -3.69 -1.47 8.00
CA ALA A 377 -4.60 -2.20 8.89
C ALA A 377 -4.17 -3.65 9.11
N VAL A 378 -4.74 -4.29 10.12
CA VAL A 378 -4.51 -5.72 10.40
C VAL A 378 -5.80 -6.42 10.80
N LEU A 379 -6.09 -7.57 10.16
CA LEU A 379 -7.13 -8.49 10.60
C LEU A 379 -6.55 -9.47 11.63
N LEU A 380 -7.25 -9.59 12.74
CA LEU A 380 -6.86 -10.36 13.90
C LEU A 380 -7.92 -11.40 14.23
N GLU A 381 -7.49 -12.46 14.88
CA GLU A 381 -8.35 -13.49 15.44
C GLU A 381 -7.96 -13.71 16.90
N HIS A 382 -8.94 -13.71 17.80
CA HIS A 382 -8.73 -13.86 19.25
C HIS A 382 -9.97 -14.46 19.95
N PRO A 383 -9.87 -14.90 21.21
CA PRO A 383 -11.03 -15.28 22.02
C PRO A 383 -12.02 -14.12 22.18
N PRO A 384 -13.34 -14.36 22.25
CA PRO A 384 -14.36 -13.32 22.40
C PRO A 384 -14.14 -12.39 23.61
N GLU A 385 -13.54 -12.89 24.67
CA GLU A 385 -13.23 -12.18 25.91
C GLU A 385 -12.02 -11.24 25.82
N TYR A 386 -11.20 -11.35 24.77
CA TYR A 386 -10.03 -10.51 24.58
C TYR A 386 -10.43 -9.08 24.13
N ASP A 387 -9.93 -8.08 24.85
CA ASP A 387 -10.17 -6.67 24.53
C ASP A 387 -9.27 -6.17 23.37
N SER A 388 -9.86 -6.06 22.18
CA SER A 388 -9.15 -5.58 20.99
C SER A 388 -8.67 -4.12 21.08
N ASN A 389 -9.17 -3.31 22.03
CA ASN A 389 -8.68 -1.95 22.24
C ASN A 389 -7.21 -1.89 22.71
N LYS A 390 -6.69 -2.99 23.27
CA LYS A 390 -5.25 -3.13 23.53
C LYS A 390 -4.43 -3.00 22.25
N ILE A 391 -4.91 -3.59 21.15
CA ILE A 391 -4.22 -3.52 19.85
C ILE A 391 -4.33 -2.11 19.25
N VAL A 392 -5.49 -1.47 19.39
CA VAL A 392 -5.68 -0.06 19.02
C VAL A 392 -4.66 0.82 19.76
N THR A 393 -4.50 0.60 21.07
CA THR A 393 -3.52 1.32 21.91
C THR A 393 -2.09 1.05 21.45
N ILE A 394 -1.74 -0.21 21.14
CA ILE A 394 -0.41 -0.56 20.60
C ILE A 394 -0.13 0.20 19.31
N PHE A 395 -1.10 0.28 18.39
CA PHE A 395 -0.95 1.03 17.14
C PHE A 395 -0.73 2.52 17.42
N ALA A 396 -1.62 3.15 18.18
CA ALA A 396 -1.54 4.56 18.53
C ALA A 396 -0.21 4.93 19.22
N GLU A 397 0.20 4.16 20.23
CA GLU A 397 1.46 4.39 20.95
C GLU A 397 2.68 4.14 20.07
N THR A 398 2.68 3.09 19.25
CA THR A 398 3.81 2.81 18.35
C THR A 398 4.08 3.98 17.40
N MET A 399 3.01 4.54 16.81
CA MET A 399 3.14 5.71 15.96
C MET A 399 3.60 6.94 16.76
N SER A 400 3.00 7.18 17.92
CA SER A 400 3.35 8.30 18.80
C SER A 400 4.82 8.26 19.20
N GLU A 401 5.31 7.12 19.68
CA GLU A 401 6.70 6.93 20.09
C GLU A 401 7.66 7.07 18.91
N HIS A 402 7.34 6.47 17.77
CA HIS A 402 8.17 6.58 16.57
C HIS A 402 8.34 8.03 16.11
N LEU A 403 7.27 8.82 16.20
CA LEU A 403 7.24 10.22 15.81
C LEU A 403 7.65 11.15 16.96
N GLU A 404 8.28 10.63 18.01
CA GLU A 404 8.76 11.39 19.17
C GLU A 404 7.67 12.24 19.84
N ARG A 405 6.42 11.76 19.79
CA ARG A 405 5.20 12.42 20.27
C ARG A 405 4.97 13.83 19.68
N LYS A 406 5.57 14.15 18.52
CA LYS A 406 5.24 15.36 17.74
C LYS A 406 3.78 15.39 17.32
N VAL A 407 3.22 14.20 17.09
CA VAL A 407 1.80 13.94 16.91
C VAL A 407 1.42 12.70 17.72
N LEU A 408 0.18 12.62 18.17
CA LEU A 408 -0.38 11.42 18.79
C LEU A 408 -0.96 10.52 17.70
N GLY A 409 -0.53 9.27 17.66
CA GLY A 409 -1.07 8.26 16.76
C GLY A 409 -2.55 8.01 17.04
N LYS A 410 -3.31 7.76 15.97
CA LYS A 410 -4.74 7.45 16.02
C LYS A 410 -4.97 6.12 15.31
N ALA A 411 -5.76 5.25 15.93
CA ALA A 411 -6.16 3.98 15.37
C ALA A 411 -7.57 3.63 15.86
N SER A 412 -8.27 2.80 15.11
CA SER A 412 -9.66 2.46 15.39
C SER A 412 -9.98 1.02 15.02
N LEU A 413 -11.08 0.52 15.60
CA LEU A 413 -11.70 -0.73 15.17
C LEU A 413 -12.66 -0.43 14.02
N GLU A 414 -12.41 -1.07 12.89
CA GLU A 414 -13.14 -0.83 11.64
C GLU A 414 -13.88 -2.10 11.19
N PRO A 415 -15.01 -1.99 10.47
CA PRO A 415 -15.65 -3.14 9.88
C PRO A 415 -14.77 -3.75 8.79
N PHE A 416 -14.36 -5.01 9.00
CA PHE A 416 -13.60 -5.78 8.01
C PHE A 416 -14.43 -6.04 6.75
N PHE A 417 -15.69 -6.42 6.95
CA PHE A 417 -16.69 -6.64 5.91
C PHE A 417 -17.74 -5.53 5.94
N SER A 418 -18.17 -5.09 4.76
CA SER A 418 -19.31 -4.17 4.63
C SER A 418 -20.29 -4.76 3.62
N PRO A 419 -21.54 -5.06 4.01
CA PRO A 419 -22.52 -5.57 3.07
C PRO A 419 -22.79 -4.53 1.96
N PRO A 420 -23.24 -4.97 0.77
CA PRO A 420 -23.70 -4.05 -0.25
C PRO A 420 -24.78 -3.13 0.34
N SER A 421 -24.65 -1.81 0.13
CA SER A 421 -25.76 -0.89 0.38
C SER A 421 -26.97 -1.40 -0.40
N GLN A 422 -28.10 -1.63 0.31
CA GLN A 422 -29.37 -1.98 -0.33
C GLN A 422 -29.87 -0.84 -1.21
#